data_AF-A0A9E0YKD7-F1
#
_entry.id   AF-A0A9E0YKD7-F1
#
_cell.length_a   1.000
_cell.length_b   1.000
_cell.length_c   1.000
_cell.angle_alpha   90.00
_cell.angle_beta   90.00
_cell.angle_gamma   90.00
#
_symmetry.space_group_name_H-M   'P 1'
#
loop_
_entity.id
_entity.type
_entity.pdbx_description
1 polymer ?
#
loop_
_entity_poly.entity_id
_entity_poly.type
_entity_poly.pdbx_seq_one_letter_code
_entity_poly.pdbx_strand_id
1 'polypeptide(L)'
;VDAGGNFNIDFSWINQEVNLDDQPKGRSEFNQGDSIGVAESDTPVLANRPYIRHHRGENGKADPMWIQAPVEDIRRVAEGVKPAGKKQVQESAGETSAAEKPEQKKPGKEKTPEAHKPGPEEPAGDWETRKEGIRDRLEYLKDLYEDGLITESEYQDQKQEILEDLQ
;
A
#
# COMPACT_ATOMS: atom_id res chain seq x y z
N VAL A 1 -4.65 18.61 18.95
CA VAL A 1 -4.77 17.95 20.28
C VAL A 1 -6.05 18.43 20.90
N ASP A 2 -6.92 17.52 21.36
CA ASP A 2 -8.19 17.89 21.98
C ASP A 2 -8.04 18.20 23.49
N ALA A 3 -9.13 18.60 24.14
CA ALA A 3 -9.17 18.88 25.58
C ALA A 3 -8.94 17.63 26.45
N GLY A 4 -9.10 16.43 25.88
CA GLY A 4 -8.83 15.15 26.53
C GLY A 4 -7.35 14.72 26.45
N GLY A 5 -6.49 15.51 25.80
CA GLY A 5 -5.09 15.18 25.62
C GLY A 5 -4.83 14.15 24.52
N ASN A 6 -5.76 13.97 23.57
CA ASN A 6 -5.54 13.12 22.40
C ASN A 6 -5.03 13.94 21.22
N PHE A 7 -4.04 13.39 20.53
CA PHE A 7 -3.62 13.83 19.21
C PHE A 7 -4.52 13.17 18.16
N ASN A 8 -5.18 13.99 17.35
CA ASN A 8 -6.17 13.57 16.35
C ASN A 8 -5.57 13.80 14.96
N ILE A 9 -5.66 12.78 14.10
CA ILE A 9 -5.26 12.85 12.70
C ILE A 9 -6.42 12.29 11.87
N ASP A 10 -6.94 13.12 10.98
CA ASP A 10 -7.97 12.77 10.02
C ASP A 10 -7.45 12.94 8.59
N PHE A 11 -7.98 12.12 7.69
CA PHE A 11 -7.62 12.13 6.27
C PHE A 11 -8.87 12.36 5.44
N SER A 12 -8.95 13.52 4.82
CA SER A 12 -10.15 13.88 4.05
C SER A 12 -10.18 13.23 2.66
N TRP A 13 -9.05 12.75 2.12
CA TRP A 13 -8.93 12.13 0.80
C TRP A 13 -7.72 11.18 0.73
N ILE A 14 -7.94 9.87 0.64
CA ILE A 14 -6.90 8.89 0.26
C ILE A 14 -7.42 8.19 -1.00
N ASN A 15 -6.55 8.02 -2.01
CA ASN A 15 -6.84 7.35 -3.29
C ASN A 15 -7.90 8.00 -4.18
N GLN A 16 -7.82 9.32 -4.37
CA GLN A 16 -8.56 9.94 -5.47
C GLN A 16 -7.78 9.79 -6.78
N GLU A 17 -8.33 9.04 -7.72
CA GLU A 17 -7.86 9.07 -9.11
C GLU A 17 -8.22 10.42 -9.71
N VAL A 18 -7.19 11.21 -10.05
CA VAL A 18 -7.37 12.49 -10.73
C VAL A 18 -7.14 12.25 -12.21
N ASN A 19 -8.22 12.29 -13.01
CA ASN A 19 -8.09 12.27 -14.46
C ASN A 19 -7.43 13.57 -14.94
N LEU A 20 -6.39 13.47 -15.75
CA LEU A 20 -5.64 14.62 -16.30
C LEU A 20 -6.52 15.54 -17.17
N ASP A 21 -7.55 14.97 -17.81
CA ASP A 21 -8.49 15.70 -18.67
C ASP A 21 -9.67 16.31 -17.90
N ASP A 22 -9.88 15.91 -16.65
CA ASP A 22 -10.81 16.61 -15.78
C ASP A 22 -10.17 17.95 -15.44
N GLN A 23 -10.54 18.99 -16.20
CA GLN A 23 -10.36 20.36 -15.72
C GLN A 23 -10.91 20.38 -14.30
N PRO A 24 -10.16 20.90 -13.30
CA PRO A 24 -10.64 20.97 -11.94
C PRO A 24 -11.85 21.89 -11.93
N LYS A 25 -13.03 21.32 -12.23
CA LYS A 25 -14.33 21.96 -12.09
C LYS A 25 -14.29 22.47 -10.68
N GLY A 26 -14.33 23.79 -10.56
CA GLY A 26 -13.77 24.54 -9.45
C GLY A 26 -13.89 23.78 -8.15
N ARG A 27 -12.76 23.68 -7.45
CA ARG A 27 -12.57 23.18 -6.08
C ARG A 27 -13.45 23.93 -5.04
N SER A 28 -14.69 24.23 -5.39
CA SER A 28 -15.69 25.09 -4.74
C SER A 28 -16.69 24.26 -3.93
N GLU A 29 -16.74 22.95 -4.15
CA GLU A 29 -17.38 21.98 -3.25
C GLU A 29 -16.31 21.18 -2.48
N PHE A 30 -15.13 21.79 -2.27
CA PHE A 30 -14.24 21.41 -1.17
C PHE A 30 -15.00 21.74 0.09
N ASN A 31 -15.94 20.87 0.45
CA ASN A 31 -16.41 20.76 1.81
C ASN A 31 -15.15 20.47 2.63
N GLN A 32 -14.58 21.54 3.16
CA GLN A 32 -13.96 21.58 4.49
C GLN A 32 -14.94 21.08 5.57
N GLY A 33 -16.16 20.67 5.19
CA GLY A 33 -17.13 19.97 6.00
C GLY A 33 -16.65 18.57 6.31
N ASP A 34 -16.21 18.42 7.56
CA ASP A 34 -16.36 17.22 8.36
C ASP A 34 -15.80 15.93 7.73
N SER A 35 -14.49 15.73 7.90
CA SER A 35 -13.87 14.39 7.84
C SER A 35 -14.61 13.36 8.72
N ILE A 36 -15.40 13.85 9.68
CA ILE A 36 -16.32 13.13 10.58
C ILE A 36 -17.48 12.44 9.82
N GLY A 37 -17.85 12.93 8.64
CA GLY A 37 -19.00 12.42 7.88
C GLY A 37 -18.73 11.17 7.03
N VAL A 38 -17.47 10.73 6.91
CA VAL A 38 -17.10 9.61 6.03
C VAL A 38 -17.35 8.27 6.75
N ALA A 39 -18.51 7.69 6.52
CA ALA A 39 -18.92 6.44 7.15
C ALA A 39 -18.24 5.18 6.57
N GLU A 40 -17.78 5.24 5.32
CA GLU A 40 -17.19 4.12 4.58
C GLU A 40 -15.97 4.61 3.78
N SER A 41 -14.92 3.79 3.69
CA SER A 41 -13.71 4.05 2.90
C SER A 41 -13.15 2.73 2.40
N ASP A 42 -12.82 2.68 1.11
CA ASP A 42 -12.18 1.52 0.49
C ASP A 42 -10.72 1.36 0.95
N THR A 43 -10.11 2.44 1.46
CA THR A 43 -8.73 2.44 1.98
C THR A 43 -8.72 3.00 3.39
N PRO A 44 -9.06 2.18 4.41
CA PRO A 44 -9.06 2.62 5.79
C PRO A 44 -7.63 2.90 6.28
N VAL A 45 -7.50 3.89 7.16
CA VAL A 45 -6.23 4.19 7.82
C VAL A 45 -5.88 3.06 8.79
N LEU A 46 -4.66 2.54 8.73
CA LEU A 46 -4.25 1.44 9.61
C LEU A 46 -3.74 1.96 10.96
N ALA A 47 -4.46 1.66 12.04
CA ALA A 47 -4.04 1.90 13.42
C ALA A 47 -3.15 0.76 13.96
N ASN A 48 -2.00 0.51 13.34
CA ASN A 48 -1.13 -0.65 13.66
C ASN A 48 -0.29 -0.52 14.95
N ARG A 49 -0.39 0.59 15.66
CA ARG A 49 0.31 0.82 16.93
C ARG A 49 -0.66 0.67 18.11
N PRO A 50 -0.24 0.08 19.25
CA PRO A 50 -1.14 -0.20 20.37
C PRO A 50 -1.73 1.06 21.03
N TYR A 51 -1.08 2.22 20.86
CA TYR A 51 -1.52 3.52 21.37
C TYR A 51 -2.29 4.35 20.34
N ILE A 52 -2.37 3.90 19.08
CA ILE A 52 -3.16 4.54 18.03
C ILE A 52 -4.47 3.76 17.92
N ARG A 53 -5.59 4.46 17.89
CA ARG A 53 -6.92 3.86 17.78
C ARG A 53 -7.74 4.66 16.77
N HIS A 54 -8.72 4.04 16.15
CA HIS A 54 -9.71 4.81 15.39
C HIS A 54 -10.51 5.72 16.32
N HIS A 55 -10.81 6.91 15.83
CA HIS A 55 -11.84 7.75 16.42
C HIS A 55 -13.18 7.02 16.35
N ARG A 56 -14.04 7.24 17.35
CA ARG A 56 -15.40 6.71 17.36
C ARG A 56 -16.36 7.87 17.44
N GLY A 57 -17.21 8.02 16.43
CA GLY A 57 -18.27 9.02 16.42
C GLY A 57 -19.31 8.77 17.53
N GLU A 58 -20.27 9.69 17.64
CA GLU A 58 -21.33 9.64 18.66
C GLU A 58 -22.20 8.37 18.59
N ASN A 59 -22.29 7.77 17.40
CA ASN A 59 -22.99 6.51 17.15
C ASN A 59 -22.20 5.24 17.59
N GLY A 60 -20.98 5.41 18.12
CA GLY A 60 -20.10 4.33 18.56
C GLY A 60 -19.39 3.56 17.44
N LYS A 61 -19.66 3.89 16.16
CA LYS A 61 -18.94 3.33 15.01
C LYS A 61 -17.56 3.99 14.89
N ALA A 62 -16.60 3.21 14.39
CA ALA A 62 -15.25 3.70 14.16
C ALA A 62 -15.19 4.45 12.82
N ASP A 63 -14.55 5.60 12.82
CA ASP A 63 -14.35 6.38 11.59
C ASP A 63 -13.11 5.83 10.87
N PRO A 64 -13.26 5.31 9.64
CA PRO A 64 -12.17 4.60 8.96
C PRO A 64 -10.98 5.50 8.61
N MET A 65 -11.21 6.82 8.52
CA MET A 65 -10.23 7.82 8.08
C MET A 65 -9.70 8.69 9.21
N TRP A 66 -10.06 8.39 10.46
CA TRP A 66 -9.69 9.20 11.61
C TRP A 66 -9.09 8.32 12.69
N ILE A 67 -7.84 8.64 13.05
CA ILE A 67 -7.13 8.03 14.15
C ILE A 67 -6.84 9.03 15.27
N GLN A 68 -6.82 8.52 16.49
CA GLN A 68 -6.52 9.24 17.71
C GLN A 68 -5.47 8.50 18.52
N ALA A 69 -4.61 9.25 19.22
CA ALA A 69 -3.60 8.70 20.09
C ALA A 69 -3.39 9.60 21.32
N PRO A 70 -3.36 9.06 22.55
CA PRO A 70 -3.06 9.84 23.74
C PRO A 70 -1.66 10.45 23.64
N VAL A 71 -1.53 11.77 23.87
CA VAL A 71 -0.25 12.47 23.76
C VAL A 71 0.79 11.89 24.71
N GLU A 72 0.38 11.46 25.90
CA GLU A 72 1.27 10.84 26.89
C GLU A 72 1.82 9.49 26.43
N ASP A 73 1.02 8.69 25.72
CA ASP A 73 1.50 7.42 25.16
C ASP A 73 2.49 7.66 24.02
N ILE A 74 2.23 8.66 23.16
CA ILE A 74 3.17 9.08 22.12
C ILE A 74 4.50 9.51 22.74
N ARG A 75 4.46 10.35 23.79
CA ARG A 75 5.65 10.81 24.50
C ARG A 75 6.43 9.65 25.11
N ARG A 76 5.75 8.73 25.79
CA ARG A 76 6.39 7.56 26.40
C ARG A 76 7.12 6.70 25.37
N VAL A 77 6.53 6.53 24.19
CA VAL A 77 7.16 5.81 23.09
C VAL A 77 8.35 6.61 22.54
N ALA A 78 8.21 7.92 22.35
CA ALA A 78 9.28 8.79 21.87
C ALA A 78 10.49 8.82 22.82
N GLU A 79 10.26 8.80 24.14
CA GLU A 79 11.30 8.76 25.17
C GLU A 79 11.95 7.36 25.29
N GLY A 80 11.16 6.30 25.09
CA GLY A 80 11.65 4.92 25.08
C GLY A 80 12.47 4.57 23.84
N VAL A 81 12.26 5.28 22.72
CA VAL A 81 13.12 5.25 21.56
C VAL A 81 14.35 6.10 21.87
N LYS A 82 15.35 5.50 22.53
CA LYS A 82 16.71 6.06 22.46
C LYS A 82 17.01 6.28 20.98
N PRO A 83 17.36 7.49 20.54
CA PRO A 83 17.73 7.71 19.15
C PRO A 83 18.86 6.73 18.87
N ALA A 84 18.59 5.74 18.01
CA ALA A 84 19.63 4.88 17.48
C ALA A 84 20.60 5.83 16.80
N GLY A 85 21.68 6.16 17.50
CA GLY A 85 22.72 7.05 17.00
C GLY A 85 23.05 6.58 15.60
N LYS A 86 22.97 7.51 14.64
CA LYS A 86 23.22 7.32 13.21
C LYS A 86 24.24 6.20 13.00
N LYS A 87 23.80 4.96 12.83
CA LYS A 87 24.68 3.89 12.40
C LYS A 87 24.84 4.14 10.92
N GLN A 88 26.01 4.70 10.58
CA GLN A 88 26.53 4.65 9.22
C GLN A 88 26.26 3.26 8.67
N VAL A 89 25.61 3.22 7.51
CA VAL A 89 25.52 2.05 6.66
C VAL A 89 26.95 1.65 6.34
N GLN A 90 27.46 0.64 7.05
CA GLN A 90 28.69 -0.04 6.68
C GLN A 90 28.25 -1.24 5.86
N GLU A 91 28.35 -1.06 4.55
CA GLU A 91 28.29 -2.08 3.52
C GLU A 91 29.27 -3.21 3.90
N SER A 92 28.76 -4.36 4.33
CA SER A 92 29.54 -5.59 4.43
C SER A 92 28.99 -6.60 3.45
N ALA A 93 29.70 -6.75 2.33
CA ALA A 93 29.63 -7.92 1.49
C ALA A 93 30.06 -9.17 2.29
N GLY A 94 29.35 -10.28 2.07
CA GLY A 94 29.93 -11.62 2.22
C GLY A 94 29.25 -12.58 3.19
N GLU A 95 28.99 -13.78 2.67
CA GLU A 95 28.89 -15.08 3.34
C GLU A 95 27.54 -15.54 3.91
N THR A 96 26.72 -16.12 3.04
CA THR A 96 25.75 -17.17 3.40
C THR A 96 26.38 -18.55 3.28
N SER A 97 26.78 -19.07 4.45
CA SER A 97 27.08 -20.49 4.70
C SER A 97 25.80 -21.31 4.81
N ALA A 98 25.91 -22.58 4.45
CA ALA A 98 24.84 -23.54 4.21
C ALA A 98 24.03 -24.01 5.44
N ALA A 99 22.79 -24.41 5.11
CA ALA A 99 21.98 -25.47 5.69
C ALA A 99 21.45 -25.33 7.12
N GLU A 100 20.12 -25.17 7.24
CA GLU A 100 19.32 -26.13 8.01
C GLU A 100 17.85 -26.14 7.57
N LYS A 101 17.38 -27.33 7.23
CA LYS A 101 15.99 -27.68 6.90
C LYS A 101 15.25 -27.95 8.21
N PRO A 102 14.06 -27.37 8.43
CA PRO A 102 13.06 -28.00 9.27
C PRO A 102 11.83 -28.40 8.46
N GLU A 103 11.47 -29.67 8.64
CA GLU A 103 10.27 -30.32 8.13
C GLU A 103 9.01 -29.82 8.86
N GLN A 104 7.99 -29.51 8.06
CA GLN A 104 6.54 -29.65 8.28
C GLN A 104 5.89 -29.19 9.60
N LYS A 105 4.94 -28.26 9.45
CA LYS A 105 3.59 -28.35 10.02
C LYS A 105 2.56 -27.71 9.08
N LYS A 106 1.67 -28.52 8.49
CA LYS A 106 0.36 -28.05 7.98
C LYS A 106 -0.43 -27.48 9.17
N PRO A 107 -1.12 -26.34 9.04
CA PRO A 107 -2.56 -26.41 8.74
C PRO A 107 -3.07 -25.22 7.91
N GLY A 108 -4.33 -25.30 7.49
CA GLY A 108 -5.14 -24.09 7.26
C GLY A 108 -5.30 -23.69 5.80
N LYS A 109 -6.43 -24.08 5.24
CA LYS A 109 -6.96 -23.67 3.94
C LYS A 109 -7.33 -22.19 4.03
N GLU A 110 -6.41 -21.30 3.68
CA GLU A 110 -6.61 -19.85 3.71
C GLU A 110 -6.50 -19.28 2.28
N LYS A 111 -7.46 -18.41 1.97
CA LYS A 111 -7.77 -17.93 0.62
C LYS A 111 -6.56 -17.23 0.01
N THR A 112 -6.22 -17.68 -1.18
CA THR A 112 -5.40 -16.99 -2.17
C THR A 112 -5.81 -15.50 -2.21
N PRO A 113 -4.89 -14.54 -2.13
CA PRO A 113 -5.18 -13.21 -2.62
C PRO A 113 -5.53 -13.36 -4.11
N GLU A 114 -6.71 -12.89 -4.50
CA GLU A 114 -7.03 -12.65 -5.90
C GLU A 114 -5.98 -11.68 -6.43
N ALA A 115 -4.93 -12.25 -7.04
CA ALA A 115 -4.23 -11.58 -8.12
C ALA A 115 -5.33 -11.08 -9.06
N HIS A 116 -5.42 -9.77 -9.22
CA HIS A 116 -6.09 -9.16 -10.35
C HIS A 116 -5.51 -9.83 -11.59
N LYS A 117 -6.21 -10.85 -12.12
CA LYS A 117 -6.08 -11.22 -13.51
C LYS A 117 -6.53 -9.98 -14.28
N PRO A 118 -5.67 -9.34 -15.09
CA PRO A 118 -6.18 -8.50 -16.15
C PRO A 118 -7.03 -9.44 -17.01
N GLY A 119 -8.34 -9.20 -17.03
CA GLY A 119 -9.21 -9.91 -17.96
C GLY A 119 -8.67 -9.69 -19.37
N PRO A 120 -8.58 -10.74 -20.20
CA PRO A 120 -8.20 -10.58 -21.59
C PRO A 120 -9.40 -10.00 -22.33
N GLU A 121 -9.59 -8.68 -22.25
CA GLU A 121 -10.29 -7.98 -23.31
C GLU A 121 -9.30 -7.80 -24.44
N GLU A 122 -9.29 -8.77 -25.36
CA GLU A 122 -8.63 -8.65 -26.65
C GLU A 122 -9.28 -7.51 -27.44
N PRO A 123 -8.60 -6.39 -27.72
CA PRO A 123 -8.88 -5.70 -28.96
C PRO A 123 -8.38 -6.62 -30.08
N ALA A 124 -9.24 -6.94 -31.04
CA ALA A 124 -8.83 -7.43 -32.36
C ALA A 124 -8.10 -6.30 -33.11
N GLY A 125 -6.98 -5.86 -32.53
CA GLY A 125 -6.13 -4.77 -32.97
C GLY A 125 -4.99 -5.29 -33.82
N ASP A 126 -4.49 -4.42 -34.69
CA ASP A 126 -3.37 -4.67 -35.57
C ASP A 126 -2.15 -5.20 -34.79
N TRP A 127 -1.33 -6.03 -35.43
CA TRP A 127 -0.14 -6.64 -34.81
C TRP A 127 0.79 -5.60 -34.17
N GLU A 128 0.84 -4.39 -34.74
CA GLU A 128 1.60 -3.26 -34.21
C GLU A 128 1.08 -2.79 -32.85
N THR A 129 -0.24 -2.71 -32.66
CA THR A 129 -0.86 -2.31 -31.38
C THR A 129 -0.61 -3.36 -30.29
N ARG A 130 -0.62 -4.65 -30.65
CA ARG A 130 -0.28 -5.74 -29.72
C ARG A 130 1.18 -5.64 -29.26
N LYS A 131 2.09 -5.31 -30.18
CA LYS A 131 3.52 -5.16 -29.89
C LYS A 131 3.80 -3.97 -28.97
N GLU A 132 3.10 -2.86 -29.15
CA GLU A 132 3.22 -1.68 -28.28
C GLU A 132 2.72 -2.01 -26.86
N GLY A 133 1.54 -2.63 -26.71
CA GLY A 133 1.02 -3.01 -25.39
C GLY A 133 1.91 -4.01 -24.65
N ILE A 134 2.58 -4.91 -25.37
CA ILE A 134 3.57 -5.83 -24.79
C ILE A 134 4.81 -5.09 -24.30
N ARG A 135 5.29 -4.09 -25.06
CA ARG A 135 6.44 -3.29 -24.66
C ARG A 135 6.15 -2.51 -23.39
N ASP A 136 4.99 -1.87 -23.31
CA ASP A 136 4.57 -1.08 -22.14
C ASP A 136 4.45 -1.97 -20.89
N ARG A 137 3.91 -3.19 -21.06
CA ARG A 137 3.84 -4.18 -19.97
C ARG A 137 5.23 -4.62 -19.49
N LEU A 138 6.17 -4.86 -20.40
CA LEU A 138 7.54 -5.24 -20.03
C LEU A 138 8.30 -4.10 -19.35
N GLU A 139 8.06 -2.85 -19.75
CA GLU A 139 8.64 -1.66 -19.12
C GLU A 139 8.10 -1.49 -17.70
N TYR A 140 6.78 -1.57 -17.51
CA TYR A 140 6.16 -1.54 -16.18
C TYR A 140 6.68 -2.65 -15.25
N LEU A 141 6.82 -3.88 -15.78
CA LEU A 141 7.34 -5.01 -15.02
C LEU A 141 8.80 -4.78 -14.56
N LYS A 142 9.59 -4.10 -15.40
CA LYS A 142 10.98 -3.72 -15.08
C LYS A 142 11.02 -2.68 -13.97
N ASP A 143 10.15 -1.68 -14.01
CA ASP A 143 10.09 -0.64 -12.97
C ASP A 143 9.73 -1.22 -11.61
N LEU A 144 8.74 -2.13 -11.54
CA LEU A 144 8.37 -2.82 -10.30
C LEU A 144 9.54 -3.61 -9.68
N TYR A 145 10.38 -4.21 -10.53
CA TYR A 145 11.57 -4.93 -10.08
C TYR A 145 12.66 -3.99 -9.58
N GLU A 146 12.92 -2.88 -10.30
CA GLU A 146 13.91 -1.87 -9.89
C GLU A 146 13.52 -1.15 -8.60
N ASP A 147 12.22 -0.95 -8.37
CA ASP A 147 11.68 -0.41 -7.12
C ASP A 147 11.67 -1.43 -5.96
N GLY A 148 12.01 -2.69 -6.23
CA GLY A 148 12.01 -3.78 -5.25
C GLY A 148 10.60 -4.18 -4.77
N LEU A 149 9.57 -3.88 -5.55
CA LEU A 149 8.17 -4.23 -5.28
C LEU A 149 7.86 -5.70 -5.59
N ILE A 150 8.63 -6.29 -6.51
CA ILE A 150 8.56 -7.72 -6.85
C ILE A 150 9.95 -8.37 -6.74
N THR A 151 9.96 -9.68 -6.51
CA THR A 151 11.18 -10.48 -6.47
C THR A 151 11.67 -10.85 -7.88
N GLU A 152 12.94 -11.23 -8.01
CA GLU A 152 13.50 -11.74 -9.28
C GLU A 152 12.69 -12.91 -9.84
N SER A 153 12.19 -13.81 -8.97
CA SER A 153 11.39 -14.95 -9.42
C SER A 153 10.07 -14.49 -10.04
N GLU A 154 9.37 -13.56 -9.38
CA GLU A 154 8.10 -13.01 -9.88
C GLU A 154 8.30 -12.22 -11.18
N TYR A 155 9.43 -11.50 -11.31
CA TYR A 155 9.80 -10.80 -12.54
C TYR A 155 9.98 -11.78 -13.71
N GLN A 156 10.72 -12.88 -13.51
CA GLN A 156 10.94 -13.87 -14.57
C GLN A 156 9.66 -14.61 -14.96
N ASP A 157 8.83 -14.98 -13.98
CA ASP A 157 7.56 -15.68 -14.21
C ASP A 157 6.59 -14.82 -15.05
N GLN A 158 6.40 -13.55 -14.67
CA GLN A 158 5.52 -12.64 -15.40
C GLN A 158 6.07 -12.23 -16.77
N LYS A 159 7.39 -12.08 -16.88
CA LYS A 159 8.05 -11.82 -18.16
C LYS A 159 7.81 -12.97 -19.14
N GLN A 160 7.85 -14.20 -18.66
CA GLN A 160 7.63 -15.37 -19.50
C GLN A 160 6.17 -15.46 -19.95
N GLU A 161 5.21 -15.17 -19.07
CA GLU A 161 3.79 -15.09 -19.42
C GLU A 161 3.53 -14.06 -20.55
N ILE A 162 4.14 -12.87 -20.47
CA ILE A 162 4.00 -11.83 -21.49
C ILE A 162 4.63 -12.25 -22.84
N LEU A 163 5.67 -13.07 -22.82
CA LEU A 163 6.31 -13.57 -24.04
C LEU A 163 5.56 -14.75 -24.66
N GLU A 164 4.86 -15.55 -23.87
CA GLU A 164 3.98 -16.61 -24.37
C GLU A 164 2.78 -16.03 -25.14
N ASP A 165 2.32 -14.84 -24.76
CA ASP A 165 1.33 -14.06 -25.52
C ASP A 165 1.82 -13.62 -26.92
N LEU A 166 3.06 -13.89 -27.34
CA LEU A 166 3.55 -13.63 -28.70
C LEU A 166 3.52 -14.86 -29.63
N GLN A 167 3.34 -16.07 -29.10
CA GLN A 167 3.35 -17.33 -29.86
C GLN A 167 1.96 -17.73 -30.36
#